data_AF-A0A412QRG1-F1
#
_entry.id   AF-A0A412QRG1-F1
#
_cell.length_a   1.000
_cell.length_b   1.000
_cell.length_c   1.000
_cell.angle_alpha   90.00
_cell.angle_beta   90.00
_cell.angle_gamma   90.00
#
_symmetry.space_group_name_H-M   'P 1'
#
loop_
_entity.id
_entity.type
_entity.pdbx_description
1 polymer ?
#
loop_
_entity_poly.entity_id
_entity_poly.type
_entity_poly.pdbx_seq_one_letter_code
_entity_poly.pdbx_strand_id
1 'polypeptide(L)'
;MPYLKKPNKQPSRTFNREERQKIYQSTKWKELRLAKLMQQPLCELCLAKGIIKPAEDIHHIDSFMNYTGTKRLAKAFDFNNLMSICKECHAKEHHYEH
;
A
#
# COMPACT_ATOMS: atom_id res chain seq x y z
N MET A 1 -15.47 43.53 -6.31
CA MET A 1 -14.86 42.46 -7.14
C MET A 1 -15.09 41.14 -6.44
N PRO A 2 -15.85 40.18 -7.00
CA PRO A 2 -16.13 38.92 -6.33
C PRO A 2 -14.84 38.08 -6.24
N TYR A 3 -14.54 37.62 -5.03
CA TYR A 3 -13.34 36.86 -4.71
C TYR A 3 -13.48 35.42 -5.24
N LEU A 4 -12.79 35.10 -6.33
CA LEU A 4 -12.69 33.74 -6.84
C LEU A 4 -11.90 32.88 -5.84
N LYS A 5 -12.55 31.88 -5.22
CA LYS A 5 -11.89 30.90 -4.35
C LYS A 5 -10.80 30.19 -5.14
N LYS A 6 -9.54 30.31 -4.69
CA LYS A 6 -8.40 29.61 -5.29
C LYS A 6 -8.60 28.09 -5.15
N PRO A 7 -8.38 27.29 -6.20
CA PRO A 7 -8.48 25.84 -6.11
C PRO A 7 -7.43 25.31 -5.13
N ASN A 8 -7.83 24.30 -4.37
CA ASN A 8 -7.00 23.64 -3.36
C ASN A 8 -5.75 23.06 -4.05
N LYS A 9 -4.56 23.63 -3.78
CA LYS A 9 -3.31 23.18 -4.40
C LYS A 9 -3.01 21.76 -3.92
N GLN A 10 -3.13 20.80 -4.84
CA GLN A 10 -2.69 19.42 -4.63
C GLN A 10 -1.24 19.44 -4.11
N PRO A 11 -0.89 18.67 -3.06
CA PRO A 11 0.46 18.64 -2.53
C PRO A 11 1.45 18.23 -3.63
N SER A 12 2.65 18.83 -3.60
CA SER A 12 3.68 18.54 -4.60
C SER A 12 4.03 17.04 -4.62
N ARG A 13 4.27 16.50 -5.82
CA ARG A 13 4.62 15.07 -6.02
C ARG A 13 5.81 14.61 -5.14
N THR A 14 6.72 15.52 -4.79
CA THR A 14 7.87 15.25 -3.91
C THR A 14 7.47 14.99 -2.45
N PHE A 15 6.54 15.77 -1.89
CA PHE A 15 6.11 15.62 -0.49
C PHE A 15 5.46 14.25 -0.25
N ASN A 16 4.65 13.79 -1.21
CA ASN A 16 4.01 12.48 -1.17
C ASN A 16 5.01 11.30 -1.21
N ARG A 17 6.20 11.48 -1.80
CA ARG A 17 7.23 10.43 -1.85
C ARG A 17 7.91 10.25 -0.50
N GLU A 18 8.25 11.35 0.17
CA GLU A 18 8.91 11.32 1.48
C GLU A 18 8.01 10.72 2.56
N GLU A 19 6.74 11.13 2.62
CA GLU A 19 5.78 10.56 3.56
C GLU A 19 5.56 9.06 3.33
N ARG A 20 5.45 8.65 2.06
CA ARG A 20 5.37 7.24 1.67
C ARG A 20 6.60 6.47 2.16
N GLN A 21 7.80 7.00 1.94
CA GLN A 21 9.04 6.36 2.36
C GLN A 21 9.14 6.25 3.89
N LYS A 22 8.70 7.26 4.65
CA LYS A 22 8.68 7.21 6.12
C LYS A 22 7.86 6.03 6.64
N ILE A 23 6.70 5.76 6.03
CA ILE A 23 5.88 4.58 6.38
C ILE A 23 6.66 3.29 6.11
N TYR A 24 7.20 3.10 4.90
CA TYR A 24 7.93 1.90 4.53
C TYR A 24 9.21 1.68 5.36
N GLN A 25 9.86 2.74 5.80
CA GLN A 25 11.08 2.66 6.61
C GLN A 25 10.80 2.44 8.10
N SER A 26 9.57 2.72 8.55
CA SER A 26 9.19 2.60 9.97
C SER A 26 9.33 1.16 10.48
N THR A 27 9.71 1.03 11.75
CA THR A 27 9.80 -0.28 12.44
C THR A 27 8.46 -0.99 12.43
N LYS A 28 7.38 -0.24 12.68
CA LYS A 28 6.00 -0.74 12.66
C LYS A 28 5.65 -1.41 11.33
N TRP A 29 6.02 -0.80 10.19
CA TRP A 29 5.78 -1.42 8.89
C TRP A 29 6.59 -2.71 8.71
N LYS A 30 7.87 -2.71 9.11
CA LYS A 30 8.73 -3.89 8.97
C LYS A 30 8.21 -5.07 9.80
N GLU A 31 7.80 -4.82 11.04
CA GLU A 31 7.19 -5.82 11.92
C GLU A 31 5.86 -6.34 11.36
N LEU A 32 4.98 -5.44 10.93
CA LEU A 32 3.71 -5.79 10.31
C LEU A 32 3.91 -6.63 9.06
N ARG A 33 4.91 -6.28 8.24
CA ARG A 33 5.27 -7.02 7.03
C ARG A 33 5.73 -8.44 7.36
N LEU A 34 6.60 -8.59 8.35
CA LEU A 34 7.06 -9.90 8.78
C LEU A 34 5.90 -10.73 9.33
N ALA A 35 5.06 -10.15 10.20
CA ALA A 35 3.91 -10.85 10.78
C ALA A 35 2.92 -11.33 9.70
N LYS A 36 2.60 -10.49 8.71
CA LYS A 36 1.72 -10.86 7.59
C LYS A 36 2.32 -11.96 6.72
N LEU A 37 3.60 -11.88 6.38
CA LEU A 37 4.27 -12.95 5.62
C LEU A 37 4.40 -14.26 6.41
N MET A 38 4.56 -14.21 7.73
CA MET A 38 4.57 -15.41 8.56
C MET A 38 3.19 -16.08 8.65
N GLN A 39 2.11 -15.30 8.73
CA GLN A 39 0.75 -15.83 8.79
C GLN A 39 0.24 -16.28 7.41
N GLN A 40 0.58 -15.54 6.35
CA GLN A 40 0.21 -15.82 4.97
C GLN A 40 1.48 -15.87 4.11
N PRO A 41 2.23 -16.99 4.14
CA PRO A 41 3.49 -17.14 3.42
C PRO A 41 3.32 -17.39 1.91
N LEU A 42 2.09 -17.64 1.46
CA LEU A 42 1.77 -17.88 0.05
C LEU A 42 1.13 -16.65 -0.58
N CYS A 43 1.33 -16.50 -1.88
CA CYS A 43 0.67 -15.48 -2.68
C CYS A 43 -0.84 -15.73 -2.70
N GLU A 44 -1.62 -14.83 -2.10
CA GLU A 44 -3.08 -14.95 -1.96
C GLU A 44 -3.77 -15.02 -3.32
N LEU A 45 -3.30 -14.25 -4.32
CA LEU A 45 -3.82 -14.27 -5.68
C LEU A 45 -3.51 -15.57 -6.44
N CYS A 46 -2.35 -16.19 -6.17
CA CYS A 46 -2.02 -17.49 -6.76
C CYS A 46 -2.80 -18.60 -6.07
N LEU A 47 -2.92 -18.54 -4.75
CA LEU A 47 -3.64 -19.51 -3.95
C LEU A 47 -5.13 -19.57 -4.34
N ALA A 48 -5.75 -18.42 -4.60
CA ALA A 48 -7.12 -18.34 -5.12
C ALA A 48 -7.30 -19.03 -6.48
N LYS A 49 -6.22 -19.20 -7.25
CA LYS A 49 -6.18 -19.93 -8.54
C LYS A 49 -5.72 -21.38 -8.40
N GLY A 50 -5.55 -21.87 -7.17
CA GLY A 50 -5.01 -23.21 -6.88
C GLY A 50 -3.51 -23.35 -7.11
N ILE A 51 -2.78 -22.25 -7.27
CA ILE A 51 -1.33 -22.23 -7.51
C ILE A 51 -0.60 -21.97 -6.19
N ILE A 52 0.23 -22.91 -5.76
CA ILE A 52 1.08 -22.76 -4.57
C ILE A 52 2.33 -21.99 -4.97
N LYS A 53 2.43 -20.74 -4.55
CA LYS A 53 3.59 -19.87 -4.81
C LYS A 53 3.91 -19.05 -3.57
N PRO A 54 5.18 -18.92 -3.15
CA PRO A 54 5.53 -18.09 -2.00
C PRO A 54 5.21 -16.62 -2.26
N ALA A 55 4.77 -15.93 -1.22
CA ALA A 55 4.68 -14.48 -1.20
C ALA A 55 6.07 -13.88 -0.94
N GLU A 56 6.42 -12.84 -1.68
CA GLU A 56 7.69 -12.13 -1.55
C GLU A 56 7.47 -10.70 -1.08
N ASP A 57 6.32 -10.13 -1.45
CA ASP A 57 5.96 -8.75 -1.20
C ASP A 57 4.57 -8.65 -0.59
N ILE A 58 4.31 -7.48 0.01
CA ILE A 58 3.01 -7.12 0.52
C ILE A 58 2.47 -5.96 -0.30
N HIS A 59 1.25 -6.13 -0.77
CA HIS A 59 0.50 -5.10 -1.46
C HIS A 59 -0.57 -4.51 -0.55
N HIS A 60 -0.77 -3.20 -0.63
CA HIS A 60 -1.91 -2.52 -0.01
C HIS A 60 -3.11 -2.62 -0.95
N ILE A 61 -4.18 -3.31 -0.53
CA ILE A 61 -5.42 -3.48 -1.31
C ILE A 61 -6.02 -2.12 -1.66
N ASP A 62 -6.05 -1.22 -0.68
CA ASP A 62 -6.42 0.18 -0.84
C ASP A 62 -5.23 1.06 -0.47
N SER A 63 -4.74 1.78 -1.47
CA SER A 63 -3.57 2.64 -1.35
C SER A 63 -3.80 3.70 -0.25
N PHE A 64 -2.98 3.65 0.81
CA PHE A 64 -3.03 4.63 1.89
C PHE A 64 -2.77 6.06 1.41
N MET A 65 -2.22 6.23 0.21
CA MET A 65 -1.99 7.54 -0.40
C MET A 65 -3.29 8.26 -0.78
N ASN A 66 -4.40 7.52 -0.92
CA ASN A 66 -5.75 8.07 -1.13
C ASN A 66 -6.27 8.84 0.09
N TYR A 67 -5.62 8.71 1.25
CA TYR A 67 -6.03 9.29 2.51
C TYR A 67 -5.02 10.32 3.02
N THR A 68 -5.45 11.16 3.96
CA THR A 68 -4.62 12.17 4.62
C THR A 68 -4.74 12.07 6.14
N GLY A 69 -3.79 12.67 6.86
CA GLY A 69 -3.78 12.72 8.32
C GLY A 69 -3.75 11.35 8.99
N THR A 70 -4.50 11.20 10.09
CA THR A 70 -4.56 9.95 10.88
C THR A 70 -5.13 8.77 10.10
N LYS A 71 -6.06 9.02 9.18
CA LYS A 71 -6.65 7.98 8.31
C LYS A 71 -5.61 7.34 7.39
N ARG A 72 -4.64 8.12 6.90
CA ARG A 72 -3.52 7.59 6.10
C ARG A 72 -2.73 6.54 6.87
N LEU A 73 -2.37 6.84 8.13
CA LEU A 73 -1.64 5.89 8.98
C LEU A 73 -2.49 4.68 9.33
N ALA A 74 -3.78 4.88 9.63
CA ALA A 74 -4.69 3.78 9.89
C ALA A 74 -4.74 2.80 8.70
N LYS A 75 -4.88 3.30 7.48
CA LYS A 75 -4.88 2.48 6.26
C LYS A 75 -3.53 1.85 5.92
N ALA A 76 -2.44 2.55 6.18
CA ALA A 76 -1.08 2.05 5.92
C ALA A 76 -0.72 0.84 6.81
N PHE A 77 -1.23 0.80 8.04
CA PHE A 77 -0.93 -0.22 9.04
C PHE A 77 -2.09 -1.18 9.33
N ASP A 78 -3.16 -1.13 8.56
CA ASP A 78 -4.30 -2.05 8.70
C ASP A 78 -3.94 -3.41 8.09
N PHE A 79 -3.88 -4.44 8.92
CA PHE A 79 -3.54 -5.81 8.51
C PHE A 79 -4.50 -6.39 7.46
N ASN A 80 -5.79 -6.00 7.52
CA ASN A 80 -6.81 -6.46 6.57
C ASN A 80 -6.70 -5.73 5.23
N ASN A 81 -6.01 -4.59 5.20
CA ASN A 81 -5.71 -3.85 3.98
C ASN A 81 -4.43 -4.36 3.29
N LEU A 82 -3.78 -5.40 3.83
CA LEU A 82 -2.56 -5.98 3.29
C LEU A 82 -2.84 -7.31 2.63
N MET A 83 -2.15 -7.57 1.53
CA MET A 83 -2.20 -8.82 0.81
C MET A 83 -0.79 -9.34 0.55
N SER A 84 -0.52 -10.59 0.93
CA SER A 84 0.73 -11.30 0.65
C SER A 84 0.72 -11.78 -0.80
N ILE A 85 1.66 -11.32 -1.63
CA ILE A 85 1.70 -11.67 -3.05
C ILE A 85 3.13 -11.93 -3.56
N CYS A 86 3.23 -12.65 -4.68
CA CYS A 86 4.50 -12.84 -5.38
C CYS A 86 4.83 -11.62 -6.28
N LYS A 87 6.10 -11.48 -6.68
CA LYS A 87 6.56 -10.36 -7.53
C LYS A 87 5.78 -10.20 -8.84
N GLU A 88 5.44 -11.31 -9.49
CA GLU A 88 4.68 -11.29 -10.75
C GLU A 88 3.25 -10.76 -10.56
N CYS A 89 2.58 -11.19 -9.48
CA CYS A 89 1.27 -10.67 -9.13
C CYS A 89 1.36 -9.19 -8.74
N HIS A 90 2.38 -8.81 -7.97
CA HIS A 90 2.59 -7.42 -7.57
C HIS A 90 2.80 -6.50 -8.77
N ALA A 91 3.62 -6.92 -9.73
CA ALA A 91 3.79 -6.17 -10.98
C ALA A 91 2.46 -6.01 -11.72
N LYS A 92 1.67 -7.09 -11.84
CA LYS A 92 0.35 -7.04 -12.52
C LYS A 92 -0.62 -6.06 -11.87
N GLU A 93 -0.69 -6.00 -10.55
CA GLU A 93 -1.56 -5.04 -9.84
C GLU A 93 -1.17 -3.59 -10.16
N HIS A 94 0.13 -3.25 -10.15
CA HIS A 94 0.59 -1.90 -10.51
C HIS A 94 0.40 -1.57 -12.00
N HIS A 95 0.44 -2.58 -12.88
CA HIS A 95 0.24 -2.38 -14.31
C HIS A 95 -1.23 -2.26 -14.72
N TYR A 96 -2.17 -2.77 -13.91
CA TYR A 96 -3.60 -2.68 -14.19
C TYR A 96 -4.24 -1.36 -13.73
N GLU A 97 -3.55 -0.51 -12.96
CA GLU A 97 -3.98 0.85 -12.61
C GLU A 97 -3.77 1.87 -13.77
N HIS A 98 -4.11 1.52 -15.02
CA HIS A 98 -4.09 2.42 -16.19
C HIS A 98 -5.46 2.45 -16.88
#